data_AF-A0A7W0S0V7-F1
#
_entry.id   AF-A0A7W0S0V7-F1
#
_cell.length_a   1.000
_cell.length_b   1.000
_cell.length_c   1.000
_cell.angle_alpha   90.00
_cell.angle_beta   90.00
_cell.angle_gamma   90.00
#
_symmetry.space_group_name_H-M   'P 1'
#
loop_
_entity.id
_entity.type
_entity.pdbx_description
1 polymer ?
#
loop_
_entity_poly.entity_id
_entity_poly.type
_entity_poly.pdbx_seq_one_letter_code
_entity_poly.pdbx_strand_id
1 'polypeptide(L)'
;MAGVLLLLAPPRVALLVLGGDARPDELQRGQQGRTDTVLTVVADRSPAGVALISIPRDLWVEIPGFGGERVNAAYALGGPQAAERVVSDVLGVRVDRYLFIGLQGVRDVVDATGGVEIDVARPIHDDAYPTDDYGTIVVDIPAGRQRMDGETALRYARTRHQDTDFGRIGRQQQLVVALRSALLQPGNWPRLPAVIGAVRRTTRTDLGPLEIATLGVALIGGPAQPDRLAVDLSLVDEFIGSDGAFLLRPKPALRQRVAAVLAPTNAAVEVLNGTRTEGRAQQAADRLRGRGMRIARLGNAAALQPATTVEVRPGLRRAGIYAATILDLPPVAVRESPDLPEGIDARIILGDGP
;
A
#
# COMPACT_ATOMS: atom_id res chain seq x y z
N MET A 1 21.89 -15.95 5.04
CA MET A 1 21.39 -15.41 3.75
C MET A 1 20.46 -14.21 3.91
N ALA A 2 19.41 -14.27 4.75
CA ALA A 2 18.42 -13.18 4.85
C ALA A 2 19.01 -11.79 5.14
N GLY A 3 20.03 -11.69 6.01
CA GLY A 3 20.70 -10.42 6.31
C GLY A 3 21.45 -9.80 5.12
N VAL A 4 22.05 -10.61 4.24
CA VAL A 4 22.74 -10.13 3.03
C VAL A 4 21.72 -9.66 1.99
N LEU A 5 20.63 -10.41 1.81
CA LEU A 5 19.54 -10.00 0.92
C LEU A 5 18.86 -8.71 1.39
N LEU A 6 18.70 -8.52 2.70
CA LEU A 6 18.18 -7.29 3.27
C LEU A 6 19.09 -6.10 2.94
N LEU A 7 20.42 -6.25 3.00
CA LEU A 7 21.36 -5.17 2.65
C LEU A 7 21.34 -4.81 1.15
N LEU A 8 20.99 -5.75 0.29
CA LEU A 8 20.86 -5.54 -1.16
C LEU A 8 19.48 -4.98 -1.56
N ALA A 9 18.48 -5.04 -0.67
CA ALA A 9 17.17 -4.47 -0.93
C ALA A 9 17.26 -2.93 -0.95
N PRO A 10 16.66 -2.25 -1.94
CA PRO A 10 16.62 -0.80 -1.96
C PRO A 10 15.87 -0.27 -0.72
N PRO A 11 16.11 0.99 -0.31
CA PRO A 11 15.53 1.55 0.91
C PRO A 11 13.99 1.53 0.89
N ARG A 12 13.39 1.68 -0.29
CA ARG A 12 11.96 1.52 -0.55
C ARG A 12 11.76 0.78 -1.87
N VAL A 13 10.81 -0.13 -1.91
CA VAL A 13 10.22 -0.68 -3.13
C VAL A 13 8.74 -0.30 -3.15
N ALA A 14 8.25 0.22 -4.28
CA ALA A 14 6.83 0.36 -4.53
C ALA A 14 6.46 -0.50 -5.74
N LEU A 15 5.70 -1.56 -5.50
CA LEU A 15 5.28 -2.52 -6.50
C LEU A 15 3.80 -2.29 -6.86
N LEU A 16 3.52 -2.05 -8.13
CA LEU A 16 2.16 -2.08 -8.67
C LEU A 16 1.71 -3.51 -8.91
N VAL A 17 0.75 -3.99 -8.13
CA VAL A 17 0.08 -5.27 -8.32
C VAL A 17 -1.20 -5.07 -9.12
N LEU A 18 -1.23 -5.67 -10.30
CA LEU A 18 -2.36 -5.64 -11.23
C LEU A 18 -3.00 -7.03 -11.28
N GLY A 19 -4.31 -7.10 -11.02
CA GLY A 19 -5.08 -8.33 -11.15
C GLY A 19 -6.05 -8.24 -12.32
N GLY A 20 -6.14 -9.29 -13.13
CA GLY A 20 -7.10 -9.37 -14.23
C GLY A 20 -7.52 -10.79 -14.56
N ASP A 21 -8.46 -10.92 -15.50
CA ASP A 21 -9.03 -12.21 -15.90
C ASP A 21 -8.21 -12.94 -16.98
N ALA A 22 -7.02 -12.42 -17.32
CA ALA A 22 -6.14 -13.03 -18.31
C ALA A 22 -5.59 -14.38 -17.82
N ARG A 23 -5.64 -15.39 -18.70
CA ARG A 23 -5.12 -16.74 -18.44
C ARG A 23 -3.58 -16.77 -18.50
N PRO A 24 -2.91 -17.73 -17.83
CA PRO A 24 -1.44 -17.81 -17.85
C PRO A 24 -0.81 -17.87 -19.24
N ASP A 25 -1.44 -18.54 -20.20
CA ASP A 25 -0.98 -18.65 -21.58
C ASP A 25 -1.22 -17.34 -22.37
N GLU A 26 -2.33 -16.64 -22.12
CA GLU A 26 -2.57 -15.28 -22.64
C GLU A 26 -1.55 -14.28 -22.08
N LEU A 27 -1.19 -14.48 -20.79
CA LEU A 27 -0.09 -13.83 -20.10
C LEU A 27 1.28 -14.28 -20.57
N GLN A 28 1.45 -15.35 -21.33
CA GLN A 28 2.72 -15.61 -22.02
C GLN A 28 2.73 -15.01 -23.44
N ARG A 29 1.57 -14.93 -24.08
CA ARG A 29 1.39 -14.46 -25.47
C ARG A 29 1.31 -12.95 -25.68
N GLY A 30 1.69 -12.14 -24.70
CA GLY A 30 1.65 -10.67 -24.78
C GLY A 30 0.27 -10.01 -24.61
N GLN A 31 -0.83 -10.75 -24.38
CA GLN A 31 -2.17 -10.12 -24.29
C GLN A 31 -2.28 -9.18 -23.07
N GLN A 32 -2.90 -8.02 -23.28
CA GLN A 32 -3.08 -6.99 -22.25
C GLN A 32 -4.57 -6.83 -21.98
N GLY A 33 -5.06 -7.49 -20.92
CA GLY A 33 -6.44 -7.36 -20.46
C GLY A 33 -6.62 -6.14 -19.55
N ARG A 34 -7.87 -5.69 -19.39
CA ARG A 34 -8.22 -4.71 -18.34
C ARG A 34 -7.97 -5.32 -16.96
N THR A 35 -7.64 -4.44 -16.01
CA THR A 35 -7.30 -4.85 -14.64
C THR A 35 -8.46 -4.59 -13.69
N ASP A 36 -8.92 -5.62 -12.99
CA ASP A 36 -9.97 -5.52 -11.99
C ASP A 36 -9.43 -5.19 -10.60
N THR A 37 -8.12 -5.33 -10.41
CA THR A 37 -7.40 -4.99 -9.18
C THR A 37 -6.24 -4.07 -9.51
N VAL A 38 -6.17 -2.92 -8.83
CA VAL A 38 -5.04 -1.98 -8.89
C VAL A 38 -4.61 -1.73 -7.45
N LEU A 39 -3.51 -2.38 -7.03
CA LEU A 39 -2.99 -2.34 -5.67
C LEU A 39 -1.52 -1.96 -5.68
N THR A 40 -1.13 -0.94 -4.92
CA THR A 40 0.28 -0.62 -4.71
C THR A 40 0.74 -1.20 -3.38
N VAL A 41 1.78 -2.02 -3.41
CA VAL A 41 2.48 -2.55 -2.24
C VAL A 41 3.75 -1.75 -2.05
N VAL A 42 3.86 -1.03 -0.93
CA VAL A 42 5.09 -0.30 -0.57
C VAL A 42 5.78 -1.04 0.56
N ALA A 43 7.05 -1.38 0.37
CA ALA A 43 7.90 -1.99 1.38
C ALA A 43 9.10 -1.08 1.64
N ASP A 44 9.23 -0.60 2.87
CA ASP A 44 10.37 0.16 3.37
C ASP A 44 11.30 -0.77 4.13
N ARG A 45 12.61 -0.64 3.90
CA ARG A 45 13.63 -1.41 4.61
C ARG A 45 14.01 -0.77 5.94
N SER A 46 14.06 0.57 6.00
CA SER A 46 14.54 1.30 7.16
C SER A 46 13.86 2.68 7.28
N PRO A 47 12.98 2.88 8.29
CA PRO A 47 12.46 1.84 9.19
C PRO A 47 11.63 0.80 8.42
N ALA A 48 11.60 -0.44 8.91
CA ALA A 48 10.87 -1.50 8.24
C ALA A 48 9.36 -1.21 8.29
N GLY A 49 8.70 -1.19 7.12
CA GLY A 49 7.29 -0.85 6.99
C GLY A 49 6.69 -1.48 5.74
N VAL A 50 5.42 -1.86 5.81
CA VAL A 50 4.67 -2.38 4.65
C VAL A 50 3.33 -1.68 4.61
N ALA A 51 2.99 -1.12 3.44
CA ALA A 51 1.71 -0.49 3.21
C ALA A 51 1.04 -1.04 1.94
N LEU A 52 -0.27 -1.22 2.01
CA LEU A 52 -1.13 -1.65 0.91
C LEU A 52 -2.08 -0.51 0.54
N ILE A 53 -1.99 0.00 -0.69
CA ILE A 53 -2.81 1.10 -1.18
C ILE A 53 -3.62 0.63 -2.38
N SER A 54 -4.92 0.41 -2.20
CA SER A 54 -5.80 -0.03 -3.29
C SER A 54 -6.48 1.15 -3.96
N ILE A 55 -6.54 1.12 -5.28
CA ILE A 55 -7.16 2.14 -6.13
C ILE A 55 -8.40 1.53 -6.79
N PRO A 56 -9.58 2.18 -6.70
CA PRO A 56 -10.76 1.80 -7.46
C PRO A 56 -10.48 1.76 -8.95
N ARG A 57 -10.91 0.67 -9.61
CA ARG A 57 -10.67 0.44 -11.04
C ARG A 57 -11.31 1.50 -11.95
N ASP A 58 -12.38 2.15 -11.46
CA ASP A 58 -13.16 3.17 -12.18
C ASP A 58 -12.68 4.61 -11.88
N LEU A 59 -11.50 4.76 -11.27
CA LEU A 59 -10.85 6.06 -11.10
C LEU A 59 -10.48 6.65 -12.47
N TRP A 60 -10.99 7.84 -12.77
CA TRP A 60 -10.67 8.60 -13.98
C TRP A 60 -9.29 9.24 -13.87
N VAL A 61 -8.47 9.01 -14.89
CA VAL A 61 -7.07 9.42 -14.96
C VAL A 61 -6.68 9.78 -16.39
N GLU A 62 -5.67 10.63 -16.55
CA GLU A 62 -5.06 10.88 -17.85
C GLU A 62 -3.99 9.82 -18.14
N ILE A 63 -4.18 9.05 -19.22
CA ILE A 63 -3.23 8.02 -19.64
C ILE A 63 -2.35 8.61 -20.75
N PRO A 64 -1.01 8.68 -20.56
CA PRO A 64 -0.10 9.27 -21.54
C PRO A 64 -0.24 8.65 -22.93
N GLY A 65 -0.58 9.48 -23.92
CA GLY A 65 -0.78 9.03 -25.32
C GLY A 65 -2.17 8.49 -25.64
N PHE A 66 -3.05 8.32 -24.65
CA PHE A 66 -4.41 7.76 -24.83
C PHE A 66 -5.53 8.66 -24.31
N GLY A 67 -5.20 9.76 -23.60
CA GLY A 67 -6.17 10.69 -23.04
C GLY A 67 -6.82 10.18 -21.75
N GLY A 68 -7.93 10.80 -21.38
CA GLY A 68 -8.68 10.42 -20.18
C GLY A 68 -9.36 9.06 -20.31
N GLU A 69 -9.11 8.16 -19.35
CA GLU A 69 -9.84 6.91 -19.19
C GLU A 69 -9.85 6.48 -17.72
N ARG A 70 -10.58 5.40 -17.41
CA ARG A 70 -10.46 4.65 -16.17
C ARG A 70 -9.06 4.04 -16.01
N VAL A 71 -8.57 4.05 -14.77
CA VAL A 71 -7.24 3.55 -14.41
C VAL A 71 -7.04 2.09 -14.78
N ASN A 72 -8.10 1.28 -14.80
CA ASN A 72 -8.02 -0.13 -15.20
C ASN A 72 -7.61 -0.36 -16.66
N ALA A 73 -7.77 0.65 -17.52
CA ALA A 73 -7.39 0.61 -18.92
C ALA A 73 -5.92 0.95 -19.13
N ALA A 74 -5.23 1.55 -18.14
CA ALA A 74 -3.84 2.02 -18.29
C ALA A 74 -2.88 0.91 -18.73
N TYR A 75 -3.01 -0.28 -18.13
CA TYR A 75 -2.20 -1.43 -18.52
C TYR A 75 -2.54 -1.96 -19.91
N ALA A 76 -3.83 -2.01 -20.26
CA ALA A 76 -4.29 -2.55 -21.54
C ALA A 76 -3.93 -1.64 -22.74
N LEU A 77 -3.91 -0.33 -22.51
CA LEU A 77 -3.64 0.67 -23.54
C LEU A 77 -2.14 0.95 -23.69
N GLY A 78 -1.46 1.25 -22.59
CA GLY A 78 -0.07 1.73 -22.60
C GLY A 78 0.94 0.77 -21.97
N GLY A 79 0.52 -0.44 -21.60
CA GLY A 79 1.39 -1.44 -20.98
C GLY A 79 1.81 -1.07 -19.54
N PRO A 80 2.82 -1.78 -18.99
CA PRO A 80 3.23 -1.61 -17.60
C PRO A 80 3.73 -0.20 -17.27
N GLN A 81 4.53 0.41 -18.16
CA GLN A 81 5.10 1.74 -17.91
C GLN A 81 4.04 2.84 -17.82
N ALA A 82 2.98 2.75 -18.64
CA ALA A 82 1.87 3.69 -18.55
C ALA A 82 1.09 3.49 -17.23
N ALA A 83 0.81 2.25 -16.85
CA ALA A 83 0.13 1.93 -15.60
C ALA A 83 0.91 2.42 -14.37
N GLU A 84 2.23 2.15 -14.32
CA GLU A 84 3.14 2.63 -13.27
C GLU A 84 3.14 4.15 -13.16
N ARG A 85 3.24 4.86 -14.30
CA ARG A 85 3.24 6.33 -14.33
C ARG A 85 1.92 6.91 -13.86
N VAL A 86 0.80 6.42 -14.39
CA VAL A 86 -0.54 6.87 -14.02
C VAL A 86 -0.80 6.66 -12.53
N VAL A 87 -0.47 5.48 -11.99
CA VAL A 87 -0.62 5.19 -10.56
C VAL A 87 0.31 6.06 -9.72
N SER A 88 1.55 6.30 -10.20
CA SER A 88 2.49 7.20 -9.52
C SER A 88 1.93 8.62 -9.40
N ASP A 89 1.32 9.12 -10.47
CA ASP A 89 0.73 10.46 -10.53
C ASP A 89 -0.49 10.57 -9.62
N VAL A 90 -1.35 9.54 -9.58
CA VAL A 90 -2.50 9.48 -8.66
C VAL A 90 -2.04 9.51 -7.20
N LEU A 91 -1.10 8.64 -6.85
CA LEU A 91 -0.65 8.45 -5.46
C LEU A 91 0.32 9.53 -4.98
N GLY A 92 1.00 10.23 -5.90
CA GLY A 92 2.10 11.15 -5.58
C GLY A 92 3.35 10.43 -5.08
N VAL A 93 3.52 9.15 -5.45
CA VAL A 93 4.61 8.29 -5.02
C VAL A 93 5.12 7.54 -6.24
N ARG A 94 6.44 7.52 -6.43
CA ARG A 94 7.04 6.76 -7.53
C ARG A 94 6.76 5.27 -7.37
N VAL A 95 6.13 4.69 -8.38
CA VAL A 95 5.92 3.25 -8.57
C VAL A 95 6.64 2.87 -9.85
N ASP A 96 7.64 2.02 -9.74
CA ASP A 96 8.60 1.74 -10.81
C ASP A 96 8.85 0.24 -11.02
N ARG A 97 8.02 -0.59 -10.37
CA ARG A 97 7.95 -2.03 -10.56
C ARG A 97 6.51 -2.44 -10.69
N TYR A 98 6.25 -3.49 -11.46
CA TYR A 98 4.91 -4.06 -11.57
C TYR A 98 4.91 -5.58 -11.48
N LEU A 99 3.76 -6.11 -11.06
CA LEU A 99 3.44 -7.52 -11.10
C LEU A 99 1.99 -7.63 -11.56
N PHE A 100 1.79 -8.23 -12.73
CA PHE A 100 0.48 -8.61 -13.22
C PHE A 100 0.22 -10.08 -12.88
N ILE A 101 -0.93 -10.38 -12.27
CA ILE A 101 -1.36 -11.74 -11.91
C ILE A 101 -2.78 -12.02 -12.43
N GLY A 102 -2.94 -13.18 -13.06
CA GLY A 102 -4.25 -13.71 -13.46
C GLY A 102 -4.91 -14.52 -12.33
N LEU A 103 -6.19 -14.87 -12.51
CA LEU A 103 -6.96 -15.63 -11.51
C LEU A 103 -6.31 -16.96 -11.13
N GLN A 104 -5.85 -17.74 -12.13
CA GLN A 104 -5.15 -18.99 -11.88
C GLN A 104 -3.86 -18.78 -11.09
N GLY A 105 -3.15 -17.68 -11.34
CA GLY A 105 -1.94 -17.35 -10.60
C GLY A 105 -2.20 -17.11 -9.11
N VAL A 106 -3.33 -16.49 -8.77
CA VAL A 106 -3.73 -16.32 -7.36
C VAL A 106 -3.95 -17.68 -6.70
N ARG A 107 -4.68 -18.61 -7.35
CA ARG A 107 -4.90 -19.97 -6.85
C ARG A 107 -3.58 -20.69 -6.58
N ASP A 108 -2.71 -20.73 -7.60
CA ASP A 108 -1.43 -21.44 -7.55
C ASP A 108 -0.51 -20.90 -6.46
N VAL A 109 -0.49 -19.57 -6.26
CA VAL A 109 0.35 -18.93 -5.23
C VAL A 109 -0.16 -19.28 -3.82
N VAL A 110 -1.48 -19.25 -3.60
CA VAL A 110 -2.08 -19.64 -2.31
C VAL A 110 -1.87 -21.13 -2.03
N ASP A 111 -2.04 -22.00 -3.02
CA ASP A 111 -1.82 -23.43 -2.84
C ASP A 111 -0.34 -23.73 -2.56
N ALA A 112 0.58 -22.99 -3.19
CA ALA A 112 2.02 -23.11 -2.92
C ALA A 112 2.40 -22.69 -1.49
N THR A 113 1.63 -21.80 -0.82
CA THR A 113 1.84 -21.54 0.62
C THR A 113 1.28 -22.67 1.51
N GLY A 114 0.50 -23.58 0.93
CA GLY A 114 -0.30 -24.59 1.63
C GLY A 114 -1.59 -23.99 2.20
N GLY A 115 -2.16 -22.99 1.51
CA GLY A 115 -3.35 -22.26 1.95
C GLY A 115 -3.03 -21.02 2.78
N VAL A 116 -4.07 -20.27 3.11
CA VAL A 116 -4.02 -19.03 3.90
C VAL A 116 -5.10 -19.02 4.98
N GLU A 117 -4.85 -18.32 6.08
CA GLU A 117 -5.83 -18.10 7.16
C GLU A 117 -6.44 -16.71 7.02
N ILE A 118 -7.76 -16.63 6.93
CA ILE A 118 -8.51 -15.37 6.84
C ILE A 118 -9.61 -15.35 7.90
N ASP A 119 -9.71 -14.24 8.64
CA ASP A 119 -10.82 -13.99 9.56
C ASP A 119 -11.96 -13.27 8.82
N VAL A 120 -13.01 -14.04 8.50
CA VAL A 120 -14.16 -13.59 7.72
C VAL A 120 -15.12 -12.84 8.65
N ALA A 121 -15.17 -11.52 8.52
CA ALA A 121 -15.95 -10.67 9.43
C ALA A 121 -17.47 -10.94 9.43
N ARG A 122 -18.03 -11.31 8.27
CA ARG A 122 -19.45 -11.63 8.07
C ARG A 122 -19.58 -12.79 7.10
N PRO A 123 -20.60 -13.67 7.25
CA PRO A 123 -20.78 -14.75 6.30
C PRO A 123 -20.97 -14.19 4.90
N ILE A 124 -20.40 -14.87 3.91
CA ILE A 124 -20.57 -14.57 2.49
C ILE A 124 -21.48 -15.64 1.92
N HIS A 125 -22.54 -15.20 1.27
CA HIS A 125 -23.39 -16.04 0.43
C HIS A 125 -23.52 -15.37 -0.94
N ASP A 126 -23.01 -16.03 -1.97
CA ASP A 126 -23.06 -15.57 -3.36
C ASP A 126 -23.69 -16.66 -4.21
N ASP A 127 -24.97 -16.53 -4.51
CA ASP A 127 -25.76 -17.49 -5.28
C ASP A 127 -25.53 -17.38 -6.80
N ALA A 128 -24.73 -16.42 -7.25
CA ALA A 128 -24.48 -16.15 -8.67
C ALA A 128 -22.99 -15.95 -8.97
N TYR A 129 -22.11 -16.65 -8.26
CA TYR A 129 -20.67 -16.50 -8.45
C TYR A 129 -20.28 -17.00 -9.85
N PRO A 130 -19.63 -16.16 -10.69
CA PRO A 130 -19.33 -16.52 -12.08
C PRO A 130 -18.22 -17.56 -12.17
N THR A 131 -18.44 -18.55 -13.03
CA THR A 131 -17.49 -19.63 -13.34
C THR A 131 -16.84 -19.43 -14.70
N ASP A 132 -15.71 -20.11 -14.93
CA ASP A 132 -14.88 -19.93 -16.13
C ASP A 132 -15.58 -20.38 -17.43
N ASP A 133 -16.64 -21.19 -17.32
CA ASP A 133 -17.53 -21.66 -18.39
C ASP A 133 -18.80 -20.80 -18.54
N TYR A 134 -18.79 -19.57 -18.01
CA TYR A 134 -19.90 -18.62 -18.05
C TYR A 134 -21.16 -19.06 -17.28
N GLY A 135 -21.06 -20.11 -16.47
CA GLY A 135 -22.10 -20.50 -15.52
C GLY A 135 -22.02 -19.69 -14.22
N THR A 136 -22.93 -20.00 -13.29
CA THR A 136 -22.88 -19.51 -11.92
C THR A 136 -22.94 -20.64 -10.91
N ILE A 137 -22.28 -20.47 -9.77
CA ILE A 137 -22.36 -21.39 -8.64
C ILE A 137 -22.72 -20.62 -7.36
N VAL A 138 -23.22 -21.37 -6.37
CA VAL A 138 -23.39 -20.86 -5.01
C VAL A 138 -22.06 -20.96 -4.28
N VAL A 139 -21.62 -19.86 -3.66
CA VAL A 139 -20.45 -19.78 -2.79
C VAL A 139 -20.89 -19.36 -1.40
N ASP A 140 -20.64 -20.24 -0.44
CA ASP A 140 -20.89 -20.02 0.98
C ASP A 140 -19.58 -20.03 1.76
N ILE A 141 -19.28 -18.93 2.46
CA ILE A 141 -18.12 -18.83 3.36
C ILE A 141 -18.62 -18.34 4.73
N PRO A 142 -18.58 -19.21 5.77
CA PRO A 142 -18.99 -18.83 7.12
C PRO A 142 -18.10 -17.71 7.71
N ALA A 143 -18.66 -16.94 8.65
CA ALA A 143 -17.89 -15.99 9.43
C ALA A 143 -16.87 -16.68 10.35
N GLY A 144 -15.86 -15.92 10.78
CA GLY A 144 -14.78 -16.36 11.65
C GLY A 144 -13.51 -16.78 10.90
N ARG A 145 -12.57 -17.37 11.64
CA ARG A 145 -11.28 -17.82 11.09
C ARG A 145 -11.46 -19.05 10.21
N GLN A 146 -11.04 -18.92 8.97
CA GLN A 146 -11.12 -19.96 7.95
C GLN A 146 -9.74 -20.20 7.35
N ARG A 147 -9.39 -21.48 7.19
CA ARG A 147 -8.29 -21.89 6.33
C ARG A 147 -8.80 -22.05 4.92
N MET A 148 -8.25 -21.28 3.98
CA MET A 148 -8.65 -21.28 2.59
C MET A 148 -7.53 -21.83 1.71
N ASP A 149 -7.88 -22.76 0.82
CA ASP A 149 -7.07 -23.13 -0.34
C ASP A 149 -7.17 -22.07 -1.44
N GLY A 150 -6.45 -22.26 -2.53
CA GLY A 150 -6.39 -21.29 -3.62
C GLY A 150 -7.74 -20.99 -4.25
N GLU A 151 -8.58 -22.01 -4.41
CA GLU A 151 -9.92 -21.86 -4.98
C GLU A 151 -10.85 -21.08 -4.05
N THR A 152 -10.89 -21.44 -2.76
CA THR A 152 -11.72 -20.75 -1.76
C THR A 152 -11.24 -19.31 -1.53
N ALA A 153 -9.93 -19.09 -1.48
CA ALA A 153 -9.34 -17.76 -1.35
C ALA A 153 -9.63 -16.86 -2.56
N LEU A 154 -9.61 -17.42 -3.78
CA LEU A 154 -9.99 -16.68 -4.98
C LEU A 154 -11.47 -16.28 -4.95
N ARG A 155 -12.36 -17.21 -4.60
CA ARG A 155 -13.80 -16.95 -4.47
C ARG A 155 -14.07 -15.85 -3.46
N TYR A 156 -13.41 -15.93 -2.30
CA TYR A 156 -13.45 -14.89 -1.27
C TYR A 156 -13.05 -13.52 -1.82
N ALA A 157 -11.93 -13.43 -2.54
CA ALA A 157 -11.44 -12.15 -3.08
C ALA A 157 -12.29 -11.60 -4.24
N ARG A 158 -13.04 -12.45 -4.97
CA ARG A 158 -13.80 -12.07 -6.18
C ARG A 158 -15.28 -11.81 -5.96
N THR A 159 -15.92 -12.41 -4.95
CA THR A 159 -17.37 -12.26 -4.72
C THR A 159 -17.82 -10.79 -4.68
N ARG A 160 -18.98 -10.52 -5.31
CA ARG A 160 -19.57 -9.17 -5.48
C ARG A 160 -21.00 -9.06 -4.96
N HIS A 161 -21.72 -10.18 -4.77
CA HIS A 161 -23.17 -10.17 -4.64
C HIS A 161 -23.70 -9.41 -3.41
N GLN A 162 -22.95 -9.39 -2.31
CA GLN A 162 -23.36 -8.76 -1.05
C GLN A 162 -22.59 -7.48 -0.70
N ASP A 163 -21.78 -6.96 -1.64
CA ASP A 163 -20.75 -5.97 -1.35
C ASP A 163 -20.71 -4.80 -2.33
N THR A 164 -20.34 -3.64 -1.80
CA THR A 164 -19.86 -2.52 -2.63
C THR A 164 -18.48 -2.85 -3.22
N ASP A 165 -18.06 -2.13 -4.27
CA ASP A 165 -16.71 -2.32 -4.86
C ASP A 165 -15.60 -2.19 -3.80
N PHE A 166 -15.80 -1.36 -2.77
CA PHE A 166 -14.90 -1.21 -1.62
C PHE A 166 -14.78 -2.45 -0.74
N GLY A 167 -15.86 -3.21 -0.57
CA GLY A 167 -15.84 -4.47 0.15
C GLY A 167 -14.95 -5.52 -0.53
N ARG A 168 -15.04 -5.60 -1.88
CA ARG A 168 -14.13 -6.43 -2.70
C ARG A 168 -12.67 -6.01 -2.53
N ILE A 169 -12.39 -4.70 -2.60
CA ILE A 169 -11.06 -4.15 -2.38
C ILE A 169 -10.51 -4.55 -1.00
N GLY A 170 -11.33 -4.47 0.05
CA GLY A 170 -10.96 -4.87 1.41
C GLY A 170 -10.56 -6.35 1.50
N ARG A 171 -11.33 -7.24 0.87
CA ARG A 171 -11.03 -8.68 0.82
C ARG A 171 -9.75 -9.00 0.04
N GLN A 172 -9.51 -8.32 -1.06
CA GLN A 172 -8.25 -8.46 -1.81
C GLN A 172 -7.04 -8.06 -0.95
N GLN A 173 -7.12 -6.96 -0.20
CA GLN A 173 -6.08 -6.60 0.76
C GLN A 173 -5.92 -7.66 1.86
N GLN A 174 -7.01 -8.19 2.41
CA GLN A 174 -6.96 -9.27 3.40
C GLN A 174 -6.27 -10.52 2.86
N LEU A 175 -6.52 -10.91 1.60
CA LEU A 175 -5.83 -12.02 0.96
C LEU A 175 -4.32 -11.78 0.87
N VAL A 176 -3.89 -10.58 0.48
CA VAL A 176 -2.45 -10.22 0.44
C VAL A 176 -1.82 -10.26 1.84
N VAL A 177 -2.53 -9.79 2.87
CA VAL A 177 -2.07 -9.88 4.26
C VAL A 177 -1.97 -11.33 4.73
N ALA A 178 -2.93 -12.17 4.36
CA ALA A 178 -2.97 -13.58 4.73
C ALA A 178 -1.85 -14.38 4.04
N LEU A 179 -1.60 -14.12 2.75
CA LEU A 179 -0.44 -14.66 2.02
C LEU A 179 0.87 -14.28 2.70
N ARG A 180 1.05 -12.99 3.02
CA ARG A 180 2.24 -12.52 3.75
C ARG A 180 2.39 -13.23 5.10
N SER A 181 1.30 -13.35 5.85
CA SER A 181 1.29 -14.00 7.16
C SER A 181 1.64 -15.48 7.05
N ALA A 182 1.15 -16.18 6.04
CA ALA A 182 1.53 -17.56 5.75
C ALA A 182 3.03 -17.69 5.44
N LEU A 183 3.60 -16.77 4.66
CA LEU A 183 5.05 -16.76 4.34
C LEU A 183 5.93 -16.44 5.55
N LEU A 184 5.43 -15.66 6.51
CA LEU A 184 6.11 -15.34 7.76
C LEU A 184 6.20 -16.52 8.73
N GLN A 185 5.29 -17.50 8.63
CA GLN A 185 5.27 -18.65 9.53
C GLN A 185 6.50 -19.54 9.31
N PRO A 186 7.29 -19.84 10.37
CA PRO A 186 8.49 -20.68 10.25
C PRO A 186 8.24 -22.05 9.62
N GLY A 187 7.06 -22.64 9.87
CA GLY A 187 6.67 -23.93 9.28
C GLY A 187 6.50 -23.91 7.74
N ASN A 188 6.32 -22.74 7.14
CA ASN A 188 6.15 -22.58 5.70
C ASN A 188 7.44 -22.20 4.97
N TRP A 189 8.56 -22.00 5.67
CA TRP A 189 9.84 -21.64 5.04
C TRP A 189 10.32 -22.65 3.98
N PRO A 190 10.17 -23.98 4.16
CA PRO A 190 10.51 -24.95 3.11
C PRO A 190 9.67 -24.79 1.82
N ARG A 191 8.51 -24.12 1.88
CA ARG A 191 7.65 -23.85 0.72
C ARG A 191 8.03 -22.59 -0.05
N LEU A 192 8.87 -21.71 0.50
CA LEU A 192 9.28 -20.46 -0.17
C LEU A 192 9.81 -20.65 -1.59
N PRO A 193 10.65 -21.67 -1.90
CA PRO A 193 11.08 -21.91 -3.27
C PRO A 193 9.91 -22.27 -4.21
N ALA A 194 8.93 -23.03 -3.72
CA ALA A 194 7.74 -23.39 -4.50
C ALA A 194 6.86 -22.17 -4.77
N VAL A 195 6.68 -21.29 -3.77
CA VAL A 195 5.93 -20.03 -3.89
C VAL A 195 6.60 -19.10 -4.91
N ILE A 196 7.91 -18.87 -4.80
CA ILE A 196 8.66 -18.05 -5.78
C ILE A 196 8.52 -18.66 -7.18
N GLY A 197 8.61 -19.98 -7.29
CA GLY A 197 8.38 -20.69 -8.55
C GLY A 197 6.98 -20.49 -9.12
N ALA A 198 5.94 -20.53 -8.28
CA ALA A 198 4.55 -20.26 -8.68
C ALA A 198 4.41 -18.82 -9.19
N VAL A 199 4.82 -17.82 -8.39
CA VAL A 199 4.79 -16.40 -8.78
C VAL A 199 5.49 -16.19 -10.13
N ARG A 200 6.71 -16.73 -10.32
CA ARG A 200 7.46 -16.55 -11.58
C ARG A 200 6.78 -17.15 -12.80
N ARG A 201 6.00 -18.23 -12.65
CA ARG A 201 5.33 -18.90 -13.77
C ARG A 201 3.96 -18.30 -14.10
N THR A 202 3.30 -17.72 -13.11
CA THR A 202 1.90 -17.28 -13.22
C THR A 202 1.73 -15.76 -13.27
N THR A 203 2.82 -15.01 -13.20
CA THR A 203 2.82 -13.55 -13.25
C THR A 203 3.67 -13.00 -14.38
N ARG A 204 3.32 -11.80 -14.85
CA ARG A 204 4.24 -10.95 -15.63
C ARG A 204 4.80 -9.87 -14.71
N THR A 205 6.11 -9.70 -14.70
CA THR A 205 6.77 -8.69 -13.87
C THR A 205 8.08 -8.27 -14.52
N ASP A 206 8.52 -7.05 -14.25
CA ASP A 206 9.86 -6.56 -14.56
C ASP A 206 10.87 -6.86 -13.44
N LEU A 207 10.44 -7.49 -12.35
CA LEU A 207 11.31 -7.89 -11.25
C LEU A 207 12.21 -9.07 -11.64
N GLY A 208 13.52 -8.89 -11.49
CA GLY A 208 14.49 -9.97 -11.55
C GLY A 208 14.36 -10.94 -10.36
N PRO A 209 14.88 -12.19 -10.45
CA PRO A 209 14.80 -13.16 -9.35
C PRO A 209 15.36 -12.66 -8.02
N LEU A 210 16.44 -11.88 -8.07
CA LEU A 210 17.04 -11.27 -6.89
C LEU A 210 16.12 -10.18 -6.31
N GLU A 211 15.47 -9.37 -7.14
CA GLU A 211 14.54 -8.32 -6.69
C GLU A 211 13.28 -8.91 -6.06
N ILE A 212 12.76 -10.03 -6.60
CA ILE A 212 11.68 -10.79 -5.97
C ILE A 212 12.10 -11.27 -4.58
N ALA A 213 13.33 -11.80 -4.45
CA ALA A 213 13.84 -12.27 -3.17
C ALA A 213 14.04 -11.12 -2.16
N THR A 214 14.59 -9.98 -2.59
CA THR A 214 14.79 -8.82 -1.71
C THR A 214 13.47 -8.16 -1.31
N LEU A 215 12.50 -8.07 -2.22
CA LEU A 215 11.14 -7.64 -1.91
C LEU A 215 10.49 -8.60 -0.90
N GLY A 216 10.62 -9.90 -1.08
CA GLY A 216 10.14 -10.91 -0.13
C GLY A 216 10.72 -10.68 1.27
N VAL A 217 12.02 -10.44 1.37
CA VAL A 217 12.69 -10.12 2.64
C VAL A 217 12.21 -8.79 3.24
N ALA A 218 12.02 -7.75 2.44
CA ALA A 218 11.51 -6.46 2.90
C ALA A 218 10.06 -6.58 3.43
N LEU A 219 9.22 -7.37 2.75
CA LEU A 219 7.88 -7.69 3.22
C LEU A 219 7.92 -8.49 4.52
N ILE A 220 8.87 -9.42 4.68
CA ILE A 220 9.03 -10.20 5.92
C ILE A 220 9.50 -9.33 7.10
N GLY A 221 10.36 -8.35 6.85
CA GLY A 221 10.97 -7.51 7.89
C GLY A 221 10.05 -6.48 8.56
N GLY A 222 8.90 -6.16 7.95
CA GLY A 222 7.93 -5.20 8.49
C GLY A 222 6.99 -5.77 9.58
N PRO A 223 6.17 -4.92 10.23
CA PRO A 223 5.20 -5.35 11.25
C PRO A 223 4.23 -6.41 10.71
N ALA A 224 3.76 -7.34 11.55
CA ALA A 224 2.90 -8.46 11.12
C ALA A 224 1.59 -8.00 10.43
N GLN A 225 1.02 -6.87 10.87
CA GLN A 225 -0.08 -6.21 10.18
C GLN A 225 0.48 -5.01 9.38
N PRO A 226 0.37 -5.00 8.04
CA PRO A 226 0.76 -3.85 7.25
C PRO A 226 -0.27 -2.73 7.38
N ASP A 227 0.17 -1.49 7.15
CA ASP A 227 -0.73 -0.37 6.99
C ASP A 227 -1.59 -0.55 5.73
N ARG A 228 -2.86 -0.18 5.80
CA ARG A 228 -3.81 -0.38 4.70
C ARG A 228 -4.55 0.90 4.40
N LEU A 229 -4.64 1.22 3.11
CA LEU A 229 -5.44 2.30 2.58
C LEU A 229 -6.26 1.75 1.41
N ALA A 230 -7.58 1.75 1.54
CA ALA A 230 -8.47 1.63 0.40
C ALA A 230 -8.89 3.04 -0.01
N VAL A 231 -8.69 3.42 -1.27
CA VAL A 231 -9.20 4.70 -1.78
C VAL A 231 -10.71 4.56 -1.90
N ASP A 232 -11.44 5.18 -0.99
CA ASP A 232 -12.90 5.13 -0.89
C ASP A 232 -13.55 6.49 -1.22
N LEU A 233 -14.88 6.58 -1.11
CA LEU A 233 -15.65 7.81 -1.37
C LEU A 233 -15.26 9.00 -0.48
N SER A 234 -14.53 8.81 0.62
CA SER A 234 -13.98 9.93 1.39
C SER A 234 -12.80 10.61 0.66
N LEU A 235 -12.12 9.88 -0.23
CA LEU A 235 -10.91 10.30 -0.95
C LEU A 235 -11.14 10.54 -2.45
N VAL A 236 -12.35 10.28 -2.96
CA VAL A 236 -12.75 10.55 -4.34
C VAL A 236 -14.10 11.28 -4.41
N ASP A 237 -14.34 11.97 -5.51
CA ASP A 237 -15.64 12.52 -5.88
C ASP A 237 -16.26 11.68 -7.01
N GLU A 238 -17.54 11.38 -6.91
CA GLU A 238 -18.30 10.70 -7.96
C GLU A 238 -18.72 11.71 -9.03
N PHE A 239 -18.62 11.32 -10.30
CA PHE A 239 -19.15 12.09 -11.42
C PHE A 239 -19.60 11.18 -12.56
N ILE A 240 -20.42 11.72 -13.46
CA ILE A 240 -20.88 11.04 -14.67
C ILE A 240 -20.04 11.55 -15.85
N GLY A 241 -19.42 10.62 -16.58
CA GLY A 241 -18.67 10.91 -17.80
C GLY A 241 -19.57 11.40 -18.92
N SER A 242 -18.98 11.98 -19.97
CA SER A 242 -19.73 12.43 -21.15
C SER A 242 -20.44 11.30 -21.91
N ASP A 243 -20.02 10.06 -21.68
CA ASP A 243 -20.58 8.81 -22.19
C ASP A 243 -21.65 8.20 -21.25
N GLY A 244 -21.97 8.86 -20.14
CA GLY A 244 -22.91 8.36 -19.13
C GLY A 244 -22.31 7.35 -18.15
N ALA A 245 -21.01 7.07 -18.21
CA ALA A 245 -20.36 6.16 -17.27
C ALA A 245 -20.21 6.78 -15.88
N PHE A 246 -20.40 5.98 -14.82
CA PHE A 246 -20.06 6.37 -13.46
C PHE A 246 -18.53 6.31 -13.27
N LEU A 247 -17.94 7.42 -12.83
CA LEU A 247 -16.50 7.59 -12.71
C LEU A 247 -16.14 8.22 -11.37
N LEU A 248 -14.91 7.96 -10.92
CA LEU A 248 -14.37 8.51 -9.69
C LEU A 248 -13.24 9.48 -10.00
N ARG A 249 -13.21 10.64 -9.33
CA ARG A 249 -12.13 11.63 -9.45
C ARG A 249 -11.37 11.74 -8.13
N PRO A 250 -10.04 11.71 -8.11
CA PRO A 250 -9.28 11.82 -6.86
C PRO A 250 -9.44 13.21 -6.23
N LYS A 251 -9.74 13.26 -4.93
CA LYS A 251 -9.72 14.50 -4.14
C LYS A 251 -8.28 14.92 -3.85
N PRO A 252 -8.00 16.23 -3.62
CA PRO A 252 -6.68 16.69 -3.19
C PRO A 252 -6.16 15.99 -1.91
N ALA A 253 -7.06 15.60 -1.01
CA ALA A 253 -6.75 14.90 0.22
C ALA A 253 -6.15 13.48 0.01
N LEU A 254 -6.34 12.88 -1.17
CA LEU A 254 -5.83 11.53 -1.45
C LEU A 254 -4.32 11.44 -1.25
N ARG A 255 -3.56 12.36 -1.86
CA ARG A 255 -2.08 12.36 -1.75
C ARG A 255 -1.61 12.61 -0.32
N GLN A 256 -2.34 13.43 0.44
CA GLN A 256 -2.05 13.65 1.87
C GLN A 256 -2.28 12.37 2.67
N ARG A 257 -3.36 11.63 2.39
CA ARG A 257 -3.65 10.36 3.05
C ARG A 257 -2.65 9.27 2.69
N VAL A 258 -2.24 9.20 1.42
CA VAL A 258 -1.16 8.32 0.96
C VAL A 258 0.16 8.65 1.66
N ALA A 259 0.55 9.93 1.69
CA ALA A 259 1.75 10.37 2.39
C ALA A 259 1.72 10.03 3.88
N ALA A 260 0.55 10.13 4.50
CA ALA A 260 0.35 9.75 5.89
C ALA A 260 0.52 8.26 6.17
N VAL A 261 -0.01 7.42 5.28
CA VAL A 261 0.10 5.94 5.39
C VAL A 261 1.53 5.47 5.12
N LEU A 262 2.26 6.17 4.25
CA LEU A 262 3.65 5.83 3.91
C LEU A 262 4.69 6.55 4.78
N ALA A 263 4.23 7.28 5.80
CA ALA A 263 5.12 7.91 6.74
C ALA A 263 5.77 6.84 7.63
N PRO A 264 7.07 6.97 7.96
CA PRO A 264 7.72 6.04 8.86
C PRO A 264 7.11 6.15 10.27
N THR A 265 6.21 5.20 10.59
CA THR A 265 5.43 5.15 11.84
C THR A 265 6.26 4.96 13.11
N ASN A 266 7.57 4.69 13.00
CA ASN A 266 8.47 4.47 14.14
C ASN A 266 9.51 5.57 14.41
N ALA A 267 9.54 6.64 13.60
CA ALA A 267 10.48 7.74 13.81
C ALA A 267 10.34 8.30 15.24
N ALA A 268 11.42 8.30 16.01
CA ALA A 268 11.47 8.98 17.30
C ALA A 268 11.36 10.49 17.08
N VAL A 269 10.25 11.06 17.55
CA VAL A 269 10.02 12.50 17.46
C VAL A 269 10.30 13.15 18.79
N GLU A 270 11.17 14.16 18.77
CA GLU A 270 11.34 15.13 19.85
C GLU A 270 10.49 16.36 19.54
N VAL A 271 9.68 16.82 20.51
CA VAL A 271 8.87 18.04 20.39
C VAL A 271 9.32 19.05 21.43
N LEU A 272 9.80 20.20 20.98
CA LEU A 272 10.32 21.27 21.83
C LEU A 272 9.44 22.52 21.70
N ASN A 273 9.10 23.11 22.85
CA ASN A 273 8.41 24.39 22.89
C ASN A 273 9.41 25.55 22.80
N GLY A 274 9.47 26.21 21.64
CA GLY A 274 10.18 27.48 21.46
C GLY A 274 9.22 28.69 21.41
N THR A 275 8.02 28.56 21.94
CA THR A 275 7.00 29.63 22.01
C THR A 275 6.90 30.22 23.41
N ARG A 276 6.28 31.40 23.55
CA ARG A 276 5.93 31.96 24.87
C ARG A 276 4.73 31.29 25.53
N THR A 277 3.98 30.49 24.77
CA THR A 277 2.76 29.83 25.27
C THR A 277 3.13 28.49 25.90
N GLU A 278 2.85 28.35 27.20
CA GLU A 278 3.04 27.08 27.90
C GLU A 278 2.14 25.96 27.35
N GLY A 279 2.60 24.72 27.44
CA GLY A 279 1.83 23.54 27.03
C GLY A 279 1.76 23.29 25.52
N ARG A 280 2.30 24.15 24.66
CA ARG A 280 2.25 23.94 23.19
C ARG A 280 2.95 22.68 22.71
N ALA A 281 4.11 22.35 23.27
CA ALA A 281 4.79 21.10 22.91
C ALA A 281 3.92 19.87 23.25
N GLN A 282 3.23 19.90 24.39
CA GLN A 282 2.31 18.83 24.80
C GLN A 282 1.12 18.72 23.83
N GLN A 283 0.47 19.85 23.49
CA GLN A 283 -0.64 19.86 22.54
C GLN A 283 -0.22 19.34 21.15
N ALA A 284 0.95 19.76 20.66
CA ALA A 284 1.50 19.26 19.40
C ALA A 284 1.79 17.76 19.50
N ALA A 285 2.45 17.30 20.56
CA ALA A 285 2.73 15.89 20.76
C ALA A 285 1.46 15.04 20.84
N ASP A 286 0.38 15.53 21.44
CA ASP A 286 -0.89 14.78 21.51
C ASP A 286 -1.55 14.65 20.14
N ARG A 287 -1.48 15.70 19.29
CA ARG A 287 -1.90 15.60 17.88
C ARG A 287 -1.07 14.57 17.11
N LEU A 288 0.25 14.57 17.31
CA LEU A 288 1.17 13.65 16.64
C LEU A 288 0.96 12.20 17.11
N ARG A 289 0.80 11.95 18.41
CA ARG A 289 0.46 10.62 18.96
C ARG A 289 -0.88 10.11 18.44
N GLY A 290 -1.89 10.99 18.38
CA GLY A 290 -3.21 10.67 17.81
C GLY A 290 -3.17 10.26 16.33
N ARG A 291 -2.04 10.50 15.66
CA ARG A 291 -1.77 10.08 14.27
C ARG A 291 -0.67 9.01 14.18
N GLY A 292 -0.35 8.34 15.29
CA GLY A 292 0.54 7.18 15.30
C GLY A 292 2.03 7.50 15.35
N MET A 293 2.43 8.75 15.56
CA MET A 293 3.86 9.08 15.72
C MET A 293 4.37 8.77 17.12
N ARG A 294 5.59 8.24 17.21
CA ARG A 294 6.27 7.94 18.47
C ARG A 294 6.96 9.19 19.04
N ILE A 295 6.37 9.79 20.07
CA ILE A 295 7.00 10.90 20.80
C ILE A 295 8.02 10.35 21.79
N ALA A 296 9.30 10.51 21.46
CA ALA A 296 10.42 10.04 22.26
C ALA A 296 10.84 11.05 23.33
N ARG A 297 10.72 12.35 23.05
CA ARG A 297 11.05 13.41 24.02
C ARG A 297 10.13 14.62 23.87
N LEU A 298 9.85 15.24 25.01
CA LEU A 298 9.06 16.46 25.15
C LEU A 298 9.83 17.44 26.02
N GLY A 299 9.83 18.72 25.67
CA GLY A 299 10.50 19.73 26.48
C GLY A 299 10.35 21.15 25.93
N ASN A 300 11.20 22.03 26.43
CA ASN A 300 11.32 23.42 25.97
C ASN A 300 12.60 23.56 25.14
N ALA A 301 12.54 24.41 24.11
CA ALA A 301 13.72 24.78 23.36
C ALA A 301 14.61 25.72 24.19
N ALA A 302 15.92 25.72 23.92
CA ALA A 302 16.87 26.60 24.61
C ALA A 302 16.63 28.09 24.33
N ALA A 303 16.00 28.41 23.20
CA ALA A 303 15.66 29.76 22.80
C ALA A 303 14.28 29.78 22.12
N LEU A 304 13.62 30.93 22.18
CA LEU A 304 12.40 31.18 21.41
C LEU A 304 12.69 31.10 19.92
N GLN A 305 11.77 30.50 19.17
CA GLN A 305 11.87 30.36 17.72
C GLN A 305 10.89 31.31 17.01
N PRO A 306 11.32 31.97 15.93
CA PRO A 306 10.45 32.86 15.15
C PRO A 306 9.49 32.10 14.23
N ALA A 307 9.70 30.80 13.99
CA ALA A 307 8.84 29.95 13.18
C ALA A 307 9.00 28.49 13.62
N THR A 308 7.97 27.67 13.37
CA THR A 308 8.07 26.24 13.64
C THR A 308 8.97 25.57 12.60
N THR A 309 9.96 24.81 13.08
CA THR A 309 10.89 24.04 12.23
C THR A 309 10.76 22.56 12.48
N VAL A 310 11.02 21.76 11.44
CA VAL A 310 11.07 20.31 11.52
C VAL A 310 12.40 19.84 10.96
N GLU A 311 13.28 19.37 11.83
CA GLU A 311 14.58 18.80 11.49
C GLU A 311 14.49 17.28 11.51
N VAL A 312 15.05 16.61 10.50
CA VAL A 312 15.02 15.14 10.40
C VAL A 312 16.37 14.59 9.97
N ARG A 313 16.72 13.36 10.37
CA ARG A 313 17.96 12.74 9.89
C ARG A 313 17.95 12.62 8.35
N PRO A 314 19.13 12.65 7.70
CA PRO A 314 19.23 12.40 6.26
C PRO A 314 18.52 11.09 5.87
N GLY A 315 17.65 11.14 4.86
CA GLY A 315 16.85 10.00 4.42
C GLY A 315 15.51 9.86 5.16
N LEU A 316 15.25 10.64 6.22
CA LEU A 316 14.00 10.65 6.97
C LEU A 316 13.10 11.85 6.65
N ARG A 317 13.35 12.56 5.53
CA ARG A 317 12.55 13.73 5.10
C ARG A 317 11.04 13.49 5.09
N ARG A 318 10.61 12.26 4.78
CA ARG A 318 9.20 11.87 4.79
C ARG A 318 8.57 11.90 6.19
N ALA A 319 9.31 11.48 7.22
CA ALA A 319 8.88 11.59 8.61
C ALA A 319 8.58 13.06 8.96
N GLY A 320 9.46 13.95 8.52
CA GLY A 320 9.34 15.39 8.75
C GLY A 320 8.16 16.00 8.01
N ILE A 321 7.92 15.62 6.75
CA ILE A 321 6.75 16.06 5.99
C ILE A 321 5.46 15.58 6.64
N TYR A 322 5.44 14.34 7.14
CA TYR A 322 4.27 13.81 7.82
C TYR A 322 3.98 14.56 9.12
N ALA A 323 5.01 14.78 9.95
CA ALA A 323 4.93 15.58 11.15
C ALA A 323 4.44 17.01 10.85
N ALA A 324 5.01 17.64 9.82
CA ALA A 324 4.60 18.97 9.35
C ALA A 324 3.13 18.98 8.94
N THR A 325 2.66 17.96 8.20
CA THR A 325 1.26 17.83 7.78
C THR A 325 0.32 17.72 8.98
N ILE A 326 0.67 16.92 9.99
CA ILE A 326 -0.16 16.78 11.21
C ILE A 326 -0.27 18.10 11.97
N LEU A 327 0.74 18.96 11.87
CA LEU A 327 0.82 20.26 12.53
C LEU A 327 0.42 21.44 11.62
N ASP A 328 -0.14 21.17 10.44
CA ASP A 328 -0.57 22.17 9.47
C ASP A 328 0.57 23.11 8.98
N LEU A 329 1.79 22.59 8.92
CA LEU A 329 2.98 23.32 8.49
C LEU A 329 3.29 23.11 7.00
N PRO A 330 3.82 24.13 6.30
CA PRO A 330 4.20 23.98 4.90
C PRO A 330 5.43 23.06 4.76
N PRO A 331 5.59 22.34 3.64
CA PRO A 331 6.73 21.43 3.42
C PRO A 331 8.11 22.08 3.49
N VAL A 332 8.20 23.41 3.32
CA VAL A 332 9.44 24.19 3.42
C VAL A 332 9.97 24.29 4.87
N ALA A 333 9.12 24.02 5.86
CA ALA A 333 9.52 23.95 7.27
C ALA A 333 10.40 22.72 7.58
N VAL A 334 10.45 21.74 6.68
CA VAL A 334 11.17 20.47 6.86
C VAL A 334 12.58 20.55 6.26
N ARG A 335 13.59 20.28 7.08
CA ARG A 335 15.01 20.28 6.69
C ARG A 335 15.70 19.01 7.17
N GLU A 336 16.61 18.48 6.37
CA GLU A 336 17.46 17.36 6.80
C GLU A 336 18.65 17.91 7.61
N SER A 337 18.94 17.27 8.74
CA SER A 337 20.03 17.62 9.64
C SER A 337 20.72 16.34 10.15
N PRO A 338 22.03 16.18 9.96
CA PRO A 338 22.77 15.04 10.52
C PRO A 338 22.91 15.14 12.05
N ASP A 339 22.75 16.34 12.62
CA ASP A 339 23.11 16.69 14.00
C ASP A 339 21.95 16.52 15.00
N LEU A 340 21.16 15.44 14.84
CA LEU A 340 20.09 15.11 15.79
C LEU A 340 20.58 14.24 16.95
N PRO A 341 20.07 14.44 18.18
CA PRO A 341 20.46 13.65 19.34
C PRO A 341 20.31 12.15 19.10
N GLU A 342 21.17 11.37 19.72
CA GLU A 342 21.08 9.91 19.65
C GLU A 342 19.68 9.42 20.07
N GLY A 343 19.14 8.48 19.29
CA GLY A 343 17.78 7.95 19.49
C GLY A 343 16.64 8.89 19.06
N ILE A 344 16.93 10.07 18.50
CA ILE A 344 15.97 10.98 17.85
C ILE A 344 16.13 10.94 16.33
N ASP A 345 15.00 10.78 15.63
CA ASP A 345 14.92 10.70 14.17
C ASP A 345 14.39 12.00 13.55
N ALA A 346 13.53 12.70 14.30
CA ALA A 346 12.94 13.98 13.95
C ALA A 346 12.85 14.89 15.18
N ARG A 347 13.18 16.15 15.03
CA ARG A 347 12.99 17.20 16.02
C ARG A 347 12.06 18.26 15.48
N ILE A 348 11.05 18.61 16.25
CA ILE A 348 10.12 19.69 15.96
C ILE A 348 10.33 20.77 17.01
N ILE A 349 10.67 21.98 16.56
CA ILE A 349 10.80 23.13 17.45
C ILE A 349 9.68 24.10 17.11
N LEU A 350 8.70 24.22 18.01
CA LEU A 350 7.56 25.11 17.82
C LEU A 350 8.01 26.57 17.96
N GLY A 351 7.60 27.44 17.04
CA GLY A 351 7.91 28.86 17.08
C GLY A 351 6.67 29.75 17.06
N ASP A 352 6.84 30.99 17.53
CA ASP A 352 5.81 32.04 17.61
C ASP A 352 5.62 32.79 16.28
N GLY A 353 5.79 32.10 15.14
CA GLY A 353 5.61 32.72 13.83
C GLY A 353 4.21 33.34 13.65
N PRO A 354 4.07 34.33 12.75
CA PRO A 354 2.83 35.08 12.56
C PRO A 354 1.61 34.21 12.26
#